data_AF-A0ABD3Z9J0-F1
#
_entry.id   AF-A0ABD3Z9J0-F1
#
_cell.length_a   1.000
_cell.length_b   1.000
_cell.length_c   1.000
_cell.angle_alpha   90.00
_cell.angle_beta   90.00
_cell.angle_gamma   90.00
#
_symmetry.space_group_name_H-M   'P 1'
#
loop_
_entity.id
_entity.type
_entity.pdbx_description
1 polymer ?
#
loop_
_entity_poly.entity_id
_entity_poly.type
_entity_poly.pdbx_seq_one_letter_code
_entity_poly.pdbx_strand_id
1 'polypeptide(L)'
;NITALEKTVADSDKALSEKITGLTSTVGENTAAIQVRGQTIFNKDGTGSSVYSMGAGITYKGKYYAAGLSVGAEVNAAGAVSTRILASADQFAVLNPATNGYTLPFFVQGSQTFIVSALIQDASITNAKIGSYIQSNNYVAGKAGWRIDKNGVLEMNSALPGGGRSVFDSNGIGVYDPNGVRRFAAGYKP
;
A
#
# COMPACT_ATOMS: atom_id res chain seq x y z
N ASN A 1 27.45 -23.20 -4.23
CA ASN A 1 27.00 -24.24 -3.28
C ASN A 1 25.49 -24.30 -3.25
N ILE A 2 24.91 -25.49 -3.34
CA ILE A 2 23.47 -25.74 -3.18
C ILE A 2 23.32 -26.61 -1.93
N THR A 3 22.38 -26.25 -1.05
CA THR A 3 22.03 -27.04 0.13
C THR A 3 20.54 -27.33 0.13
N ALA A 4 20.16 -28.51 0.62
CA ALA A 4 18.76 -28.90 0.81
C ALA A 4 18.64 -29.71 2.09
N LEU A 5 17.63 -29.39 2.89
CA LEU A 5 17.18 -30.16 4.04
C LEU A 5 15.70 -30.44 3.86
N GLU A 6 15.32 -31.70 3.96
CA GLU A 6 13.92 -32.13 3.97
C GLU A 6 13.71 -32.99 5.21
N LYS A 7 12.64 -32.71 5.95
CA LYS A 7 12.31 -33.41 7.19
C LYS A 7 10.80 -33.56 7.30
N THR A 8 10.35 -34.78 7.51
CA THR A 8 8.97 -35.07 7.89
C THR A 8 8.99 -35.89 9.17
N VAL A 9 8.17 -35.49 10.15
CA VAL A 9 7.98 -36.20 11.41
C VAL A 9 6.49 -36.28 11.68
N ALA A 10 5.99 -37.48 11.91
CA ALA A 10 4.62 -37.70 12.38
C ALA A 10 4.66 -38.65 13.57
N ASP A 11 4.12 -38.20 14.70
CA ASP A 11 3.95 -38.98 15.93
C ASP A 11 2.51 -38.85 16.44
N SER A 12 2.22 -39.36 17.65
CA SER A 12 0.86 -39.33 18.21
C SER A 12 0.32 -37.91 18.44
N ASP A 13 1.23 -36.94 18.60
CA ASP A 13 0.93 -35.61 19.09
C ASP A 13 1.16 -34.53 18.02
N LYS A 14 1.97 -34.80 16.99
CA LYS A 14 2.36 -33.82 15.97
C LYS A 14 2.63 -34.43 14.60
N ALA A 15 2.21 -33.73 13.56
CA ALA A 15 2.68 -33.86 12.19
C ALA A 15 3.43 -32.60 11.76
N LEU A 16 4.71 -32.75 11.38
CA LEU A 16 5.62 -31.69 10.94
C LEU A 16 6.19 -32.06 9.57
N SER A 17 6.18 -31.12 8.64
CA SER A 17 6.98 -31.19 7.42
C SER A 17 7.78 -29.90 7.25
N GLU A 18 9.05 -30.02 6.92
CA GLU A 18 9.97 -28.89 6.73
C GLU A 18 10.85 -29.15 5.51
N LYS A 19 11.02 -28.10 4.70
CA LYS A 19 11.93 -28.07 3.57
C LYS A 19 12.68 -26.75 3.58
N ILE A 20 14.00 -26.81 3.64
CA ILE A 20 14.88 -25.65 3.52
C ILE A 20 15.80 -25.89 2.33
N THR A 21 15.82 -24.95 1.38
CA THR A 21 16.79 -24.94 0.30
C THR A 21 17.63 -23.67 0.38
N GLY A 22 18.91 -23.80 0.06
CA GLY A 22 19.88 -22.71 0.06
C GLY A 22 20.68 -22.72 -1.24
N LEU A 23 20.92 -21.54 -1.79
CA LEU A 23 21.83 -21.32 -2.92
C LEU A 23 22.80 -20.21 -2.54
N THR A 24 24.09 -20.50 -2.56
CA THR A 24 25.14 -19.53 -2.18
C THR A 24 26.23 -19.48 -3.23
N SER A 25 26.65 -18.27 -3.59
CA SER A 25 27.80 -17.98 -4.45
C SER A 25 28.72 -16.96 -3.77
N THR A 26 30.02 -17.23 -3.73
CA THR A 26 31.01 -16.38 -3.04
C THR A 26 32.24 -16.17 -3.92
N VAL A 27 32.72 -14.93 -4.00
CA VAL A 27 33.99 -14.55 -4.64
C VAL A 27 34.71 -13.55 -3.74
N GLY A 28 35.88 -13.93 -3.23
CA GLY A 28 36.59 -13.15 -2.20
C GLY A 28 35.70 -12.98 -0.96
N GLU A 29 35.48 -11.74 -0.54
CA GLU A 29 34.61 -11.38 0.60
C GLU A 29 33.14 -11.20 0.22
N ASN A 30 32.80 -11.20 -1.08
CA ASN A 30 31.44 -10.95 -1.55
C ASN A 30 30.66 -12.25 -1.62
N THR A 31 29.48 -12.28 -1.00
CA THR A 31 28.60 -13.46 -0.98
C THR A 31 27.20 -13.07 -1.41
N ALA A 32 26.58 -13.84 -2.29
CA ALA A 32 25.15 -13.80 -2.58
C ALA A 32 24.52 -15.12 -2.12
N ALA A 33 23.39 -15.04 -1.43
CA ALA A 33 22.68 -16.20 -0.90
C ALA A 33 21.17 -16.06 -1.11
N ILE A 34 20.52 -17.16 -1.47
CA ILE A 34 19.07 -17.32 -1.45
C ILE A 34 18.75 -18.43 -0.46
N GLN A 35 17.72 -18.23 0.35
CA GLN A 35 17.17 -19.26 1.22
C GLN A 35 15.66 -19.33 1.04
N VAL A 36 15.14 -20.53 0.82
CA VAL A 36 13.69 -20.79 0.80
C VAL A 36 13.40 -21.80 1.91
N ARG A 37 12.39 -21.51 2.72
CA ARG A 37 11.91 -22.39 3.79
C ARG A 37 10.41 -22.56 3.68
N GLY A 38 9.96 -23.80 3.56
CA GLY A 38 8.58 -24.21 3.79
C GLY A 38 8.49 -25.03 5.06
N GLN A 39 7.50 -24.76 5.90
CA GLN A 39 7.23 -25.54 7.10
C GLN A 39 5.71 -25.65 7.30
N THR A 40 5.25 -26.84 7.64
CA THR A 40 3.89 -27.08 8.12
C THR A 40 3.95 -27.88 9.41
N ILE A 41 3.15 -27.50 10.39
CA ILE A 41 3.02 -28.20 11.66
C ILE A 41 1.54 -28.25 12.03
N PHE A 42 1.09 -29.41 12.48
CA PHE A 42 -0.19 -29.59 13.14
C PHE A 42 0.01 -30.45 14.37
N ASN A 43 -0.56 -30.01 15.47
CA ASN A 43 -0.55 -30.70 16.75
C ASN A 43 -1.93 -31.30 17.01
N LYS A 44 -1.95 -32.36 17.81
CA LYS A 44 -3.17 -33.09 18.21
C LYS A 44 -4.19 -32.21 18.95
N ASP A 45 -3.71 -31.17 19.63
CA ASP A 45 -4.54 -30.18 20.33
C ASP A 45 -5.29 -29.23 19.38
N GLY A 46 -5.10 -29.36 18.06
CA GLY A 46 -5.73 -28.53 17.05
C GLY A 46 -4.96 -27.27 16.70
N THR A 47 -3.82 -27.01 17.35
CA THR A 47 -2.91 -25.92 16.95
C THR A 47 -2.08 -26.30 15.73
N GLY A 48 -1.71 -25.31 14.93
CA GLY A 48 -0.96 -25.58 13.72
C GLY A 48 -0.54 -24.31 13.00
N SER A 49 0.47 -24.45 12.15
CA SER A 49 0.87 -23.37 11.25
C SER A 49 1.42 -23.91 9.94
N SER A 50 1.34 -23.06 8.93
CA SER A 50 1.97 -23.25 7.63
C SER A 50 2.68 -21.95 7.30
N VAL A 51 3.98 -22.03 7.01
CA VAL A 51 4.80 -20.88 6.65
C VAL A 51 5.64 -21.22 5.44
N TYR A 52 5.60 -20.35 4.44
CA TYR A 52 6.48 -20.37 3.30
C TYR A 52 7.20 -19.03 3.22
N SER A 53 8.52 -19.05 3.32
CA SER A 53 9.35 -17.87 3.30
C SER A 53 10.49 -18.00 2.32
N MET A 54 10.82 -16.92 1.62
CA MET A 54 12.00 -16.81 0.78
C MET A 54 12.78 -15.55 1.15
N GLY A 55 14.10 -15.65 1.15
CA GLY A 55 15.01 -14.55 1.39
C GLY A 55 16.13 -14.56 0.35
N ALA A 56 16.55 -13.37 -0.06
CA ALA A 56 17.74 -13.13 -0.85
C ALA A 56 18.63 -12.15 -0.09
N GLY A 57 19.91 -12.48 0.04
CA GLY A 57 20.89 -11.69 0.77
C GLY A 57 22.18 -11.51 -0.01
N ILE A 58 22.81 -10.34 0.12
CA ILE A 58 24.11 -10.03 -0.43
C ILE A 58 25.00 -9.44 0.67
N THR A 59 26.16 -10.03 0.87
CA THR A 59 27.27 -9.41 1.62
C THR A 59 28.21 -8.76 0.62
N TYR A 60 28.36 -7.44 0.71
CA TYR A 60 29.25 -6.65 -0.13
C TYR A 60 30.02 -5.64 0.73
N LYS A 61 31.35 -5.61 0.61
CA LYS A 61 32.24 -4.74 1.40
C LYS A 61 31.98 -4.83 2.92
N GLY A 62 31.82 -6.05 3.44
CA GLY A 62 31.56 -6.30 4.86
C GLY A 62 30.15 -5.91 5.36
N LYS A 63 29.24 -5.45 4.48
CA LYS A 63 27.86 -5.11 4.84
C LYS A 63 26.88 -6.10 4.22
N TYR A 64 25.92 -6.55 5.03
CA TYR A 64 24.84 -7.45 4.61
C TYR A 64 23.58 -6.66 4.24
N TYR A 65 22.99 -7.02 3.11
CA TYR A 65 21.74 -6.49 2.57
C TYR A 65 20.82 -7.66 2.29
N ALA A 66 19.52 -7.52 2.56
CA ALA A 66 18.57 -8.60 2.31
C ALA A 66 17.19 -8.09 1.91
N ALA A 67 16.49 -8.92 1.15
CA ALA A 67 15.07 -8.83 0.90
C ALA A 67 14.42 -10.18 1.21
N GLY A 68 13.15 -10.18 1.60
CA GLY A 68 12.43 -11.40 1.88
C GLY A 68 10.91 -11.26 1.79
N LEU A 69 10.26 -12.38 1.53
CA LEU A 69 8.81 -12.54 1.50
C LEU A 69 8.44 -13.76 2.35
N SER A 70 7.42 -13.63 3.18
CA SER A 70 6.86 -14.72 3.98
C SER A 70 5.35 -14.73 3.86
N VAL A 71 4.78 -15.91 3.62
CA VAL A 71 3.34 -16.17 3.62
C VAL A 71 3.08 -17.23 4.67
N GLY A 72 2.06 -17.02 5.50
CA GLY A 72 1.72 -18.03 6.48
C GLY A 72 0.30 -17.96 7.01
N ALA A 73 -0.12 -19.07 7.57
CA ALA A 73 -1.37 -19.27 8.28
C ALA A 73 -1.08 -19.96 9.62
N GLU A 74 -1.81 -19.60 10.66
CA GLU A 74 -1.66 -20.14 12.01
C GLU A 74 -3.02 -20.28 12.66
N VAL A 75 -3.27 -21.40 13.33
CA VAL A 75 -4.36 -21.58 14.28
C VAL A 75 -3.77 -21.69 15.68
N ASN A 76 -4.15 -20.75 16.55
CA ASN A 76 -3.66 -20.70 17.91
C ASN A 76 -4.47 -21.64 18.83
N ALA A 77 -4.04 -21.77 20.09
CA ALA A 77 -4.71 -22.62 21.08
C ALA A 77 -6.16 -22.19 21.41
N ALA A 78 -6.54 -20.94 21.11
CA ALA A 78 -7.91 -20.46 21.26
C ALA A 78 -8.80 -20.77 20.03
N GLY A 79 -8.26 -21.47 19.02
CA GLY A 79 -8.96 -21.77 17.77
C GLY A 79 -9.05 -20.59 16.81
N ALA A 80 -8.39 -19.46 17.10
CA ALA A 80 -8.38 -18.31 16.21
C ALA A 80 -7.38 -18.53 15.07
N VAL A 81 -7.86 -18.37 13.84
CA VAL A 81 -7.05 -18.47 12.62
C VAL A 81 -6.55 -17.10 12.22
N SER A 82 -5.24 -16.98 11.98
CA SER A 82 -4.60 -15.80 11.42
C SER A 82 -3.87 -16.15 10.12
N THR A 83 -3.95 -15.28 9.12
CA THR A 83 -3.18 -15.39 7.87
C THR A 83 -2.42 -14.10 7.64
N ARG A 84 -1.21 -14.19 7.05
CA ARG A 84 -0.34 -13.03 6.85
C ARG A 84 0.55 -13.19 5.61
N ILE A 85 0.80 -12.06 4.95
CA ILE A 85 1.86 -11.89 3.95
C ILE A 85 2.76 -10.77 4.46
N LEU A 86 4.05 -11.04 4.59
CA LEU A 86 5.07 -10.12 5.10
C LEU A 86 6.16 -9.97 4.05
N ALA A 87 6.48 -8.74 3.69
CA ALA A 87 7.59 -8.41 2.79
C ALA A 87 8.57 -7.46 3.49
N SER A 88 9.86 -7.68 3.28
CA SER A 88 10.94 -6.82 3.76
C SER A 88 11.90 -6.55 2.60
N ALA A 89 12.05 -5.29 2.20
CA ALA A 89 12.95 -4.84 1.14
C ALA A 89 13.07 -3.31 1.16
N ASP A 90 14.12 -2.76 0.56
CA ASP A 90 14.25 -1.31 0.32
C ASP A 90 13.21 -0.78 -0.68
N GLN A 91 12.82 -1.64 -1.63
CA GLN A 91 11.82 -1.38 -2.67
C GLN A 91 10.93 -2.60 -2.85
N PHE A 92 9.61 -2.38 -2.90
CA PHE A 92 8.62 -3.40 -3.23
C PHE A 92 7.65 -2.85 -4.27
N ALA A 93 7.43 -3.58 -5.37
CA ALA A 93 6.54 -3.13 -6.43
C ALA A 93 5.75 -4.30 -7.01
N VAL A 94 4.50 -4.04 -7.39
CA VAL A 94 3.72 -4.99 -8.19
C VAL A 94 3.89 -4.60 -9.64
N LEU A 95 4.36 -5.53 -10.47
CA LEU A 95 4.50 -5.31 -11.91
C LEU A 95 3.30 -5.89 -12.65
N ASN A 96 2.65 -5.08 -13.47
CA ASN A 96 1.64 -5.54 -14.41
C ASN A 96 2.24 -5.56 -15.83
N PRO A 97 2.45 -6.75 -16.44
CA PRO A 97 2.89 -6.85 -17.82
C PRO A 97 1.79 -6.32 -18.75
N ALA A 98 2.00 -5.15 -19.34
CA ALA A 98 1.13 -4.60 -20.38
C ALA A 98 1.74 -4.89 -21.77
N THR A 99 0.91 -4.85 -22.81
CA THR A 99 1.30 -5.15 -24.20
C THR A 99 2.48 -4.32 -24.72
N ASN A 100 2.76 -3.16 -24.12
CA ASN A 100 3.83 -2.23 -24.49
C ASN A 100 4.84 -1.92 -23.34
N GLY A 101 4.93 -2.76 -22.31
CA GLY A 101 5.89 -2.59 -21.21
C GLY A 101 5.30 -2.93 -19.83
N TYR A 102 6.09 -2.69 -18.77
CA TYR A 102 5.62 -2.89 -17.40
C TYR A 102 5.00 -1.61 -16.85
N THR A 103 3.80 -1.74 -16.27
CA THR A 103 3.20 -0.67 -15.45
C THR A 103 3.27 -1.03 -13.97
N LEU A 104 3.50 -0.03 -13.13
CA LEU A 104 3.59 -0.18 -11.67
C LEU A 104 2.36 0.45 -11.02
N PRO A 105 1.26 -0.30 -10.77
CA PRO A 105 0.07 0.24 -10.11
C PRO A 105 0.39 0.90 -8.74
N PHE A 106 1.25 0.27 -7.96
CA PHE A 106 1.82 0.87 -6.75
C PHE A 106 3.21 0.30 -6.45
N PHE A 107 4.00 1.07 -5.71
CA PHE A 107 5.28 0.63 -5.16
C PHE A 107 5.57 1.30 -3.82
N VAL A 108 6.38 0.64 -3.01
CA VAL A 108 6.92 1.14 -1.74
C VAL A 108 8.40 1.38 -1.95
N GLN A 109 8.86 2.57 -1.56
CA GLN A 109 10.28 2.90 -1.56
C GLN A 109 10.58 3.78 -0.35
N GLY A 110 11.56 3.37 0.45
CA GLY A 110 11.79 4.00 1.76
C GLY A 110 10.54 3.89 2.64
N SER A 111 10.15 5.00 3.27
CA SER A 111 8.96 5.07 4.15
C SER A 111 7.71 5.61 3.46
N GLN A 112 7.65 5.53 2.12
CA GLN A 112 6.54 6.07 1.32
C GLN A 112 5.97 5.02 0.38
N THR A 113 4.65 5.03 0.26
CA THR A 113 3.90 4.27 -0.75
C THR A 113 3.50 5.21 -1.86
N PHE A 114 3.82 4.84 -3.10
CA PHE A 114 3.44 5.54 -4.30
C PHE A 114 2.33 4.75 -5.00
N ILE A 115 1.23 5.43 -5.31
CA ILE A 115 0.06 4.85 -5.98
C ILE A 115 -0.15 5.67 -7.25
N VAL A 116 -0.05 5.02 -8.42
CA VAL A 116 -0.23 5.71 -9.71
C VAL A 116 -1.72 5.99 -9.96
N SER A 117 -2.58 5.04 -9.60
CA SER A 117 -4.03 5.17 -9.63
C SER A 117 -4.67 4.19 -8.65
N ALA A 118 -5.77 4.59 -8.03
CA ALA A 118 -6.57 3.73 -7.17
C ALA A 118 -8.06 3.91 -7.47
N LEU A 119 -8.77 2.79 -7.61
CA LEU A 119 -10.22 2.74 -7.50
C LEU A 119 -10.55 2.34 -6.05
N ILE A 120 -11.22 3.24 -5.34
CA ILE A 120 -11.59 3.02 -3.93
C ILE A 120 -13.11 3.03 -3.85
N GLN A 121 -13.69 1.90 -3.43
CA GLN A 121 -15.14 1.80 -3.22
C GLN A 121 -15.55 2.67 -2.03
N ASP A 122 -14.94 2.42 -0.87
CA ASP A 122 -15.16 3.16 0.37
C ASP A 122 -13.81 3.49 1.04
N ALA A 123 -13.64 4.73 1.50
CA ALA A 123 -12.43 5.20 2.16
C ALA A 123 -12.74 5.69 3.58
N SER A 124 -11.96 5.24 4.57
CA SER A 124 -11.91 5.84 5.90
C SER A 124 -10.54 6.48 6.11
N ILE A 125 -10.52 7.79 6.37
CA ILE A 125 -9.30 8.57 6.51
C ILE A 125 -9.41 9.35 7.82
N THR A 126 -8.62 9.00 8.83
CA THR A 126 -8.59 9.73 10.10
C THR A 126 -8.06 11.15 9.90
N ASN A 127 -6.93 11.28 9.17
CA ASN A 127 -6.34 12.57 8.79
C ASN A 127 -5.61 12.44 7.45
N ALA A 128 -5.67 13.49 6.62
CA ALA A 128 -4.88 13.60 5.38
C ALA A 128 -4.16 14.95 5.29
N LYS A 129 -2.91 14.93 4.81
CA LYS A 129 -2.18 16.13 4.39
C LYS A 129 -2.25 16.25 2.87
N ILE A 130 -2.81 17.35 2.38
CA ILE A 130 -3.03 17.58 0.95
C ILE A 130 -2.02 18.61 0.44
N GLY A 131 -1.17 18.20 -0.52
CA GLY A 131 -0.13 19.06 -1.09
C GLY A 131 -0.60 19.98 -2.22
N SER A 132 -1.82 19.81 -2.73
CA SER A 132 -2.41 20.62 -3.80
C SER A 132 -3.91 20.82 -3.59
N TYR A 133 -4.75 19.97 -4.15
CA TYR A 133 -6.20 20.10 -4.03
C TYR A 133 -6.88 18.73 -4.04
N ILE A 134 -8.14 18.72 -3.61
CA ILE A 134 -9.09 17.66 -3.91
C ILE A 134 -10.17 18.30 -4.79
N GLN A 135 -10.48 17.70 -5.95
CA GLN A 135 -11.46 18.29 -6.86
C GLN A 135 -12.21 17.21 -7.66
N SER A 136 -13.38 17.57 -8.17
CA SER A 136 -14.09 16.76 -9.17
C SER A 136 -13.35 16.74 -10.51
N ASN A 137 -13.47 15.64 -11.25
CA ASN A 137 -12.86 15.48 -12.57
C ASN A 137 -13.30 16.55 -13.61
N ASN A 138 -14.50 17.10 -13.47
CA ASN A 138 -15.05 18.13 -14.37
C ASN A 138 -14.87 19.57 -13.84
N TYR A 139 -13.98 19.78 -12.86
CA TYR A 139 -13.78 21.11 -12.28
C TYR A 139 -13.27 22.12 -13.32
N VAL A 140 -13.98 23.24 -13.44
CA VAL A 140 -13.58 24.43 -14.19
C VAL A 140 -13.86 25.64 -13.30
N ALA A 141 -12.83 26.42 -12.98
CA ALA A 141 -12.93 27.57 -12.08
C ALA A 141 -14.08 28.50 -12.49
N GLY A 142 -14.94 28.82 -11.52
CA GLY A 142 -16.12 29.65 -11.63
C GLY A 142 -17.27 29.10 -12.48
N LYS A 143 -17.18 27.86 -12.99
CA LYS A 143 -18.13 27.34 -14.00
C LYS A 143 -18.70 25.96 -13.69
N ALA A 144 -17.86 24.99 -13.30
CA ALA A 144 -18.30 23.61 -13.11
C ALA A 144 -17.50 22.89 -12.02
N GLY A 145 -18.13 21.89 -11.40
CA GLY A 145 -17.50 21.01 -10.43
C GLY A 145 -17.17 21.69 -9.10
N TRP A 146 -16.38 21.00 -8.27
CA TRP A 146 -15.95 21.48 -6.96
C TRP A 146 -14.45 21.30 -6.76
N ARG A 147 -13.86 22.13 -5.90
CA ARG A 147 -12.44 22.06 -5.50
C ARG A 147 -12.28 22.48 -4.04
N ILE A 148 -11.41 21.78 -3.32
CA ILE A 148 -10.86 22.15 -2.02
C ILE A 148 -9.35 22.31 -2.22
N ASP A 149 -8.88 23.55 -2.13
CA ASP A 149 -7.48 23.91 -2.40
C ASP A 149 -6.67 24.05 -1.12
N LYS A 150 -5.39 23.68 -1.15
CA LYS A 150 -4.44 23.86 -0.04
C LYS A 150 -4.34 25.30 0.45
N ASN A 151 -4.65 26.28 -0.41
CA ASN A 151 -4.60 27.70 -0.08
C ASN A 151 -5.84 28.16 0.72
N GLY A 152 -6.72 27.24 1.13
CA GLY A 152 -7.90 27.54 1.95
C GLY A 152 -9.15 27.92 1.17
N VAL A 153 -9.18 27.68 -0.14
CA VAL A 153 -10.36 27.93 -0.98
C VAL A 153 -11.18 26.65 -1.12
N LEU A 154 -12.46 26.72 -0.79
CA LEU A 154 -13.47 25.75 -1.20
C LEU A 154 -14.38 26.40 -2.23
N GLU A 155 -14.56 25.74 -3.36
CA GLU A 155 -15.36 26.23 -4.47
C GLU A 155 -16.33 25.14 -4.91
N MET A 156 -17.60 25.53 -5.10
CA MET A 156 -18.64 24.69 -5.67
C MET A 156 -19.35 25.45 -6.79
N ASN A 157 -19.34 24.91 -8.00
CA ASN A 157 -19.92 25.51 -9.19
C ASN A 157 -21.00 24.60 -9.80
N SER A 158 -22.04 25.20 -10.36
CA SER A 158 -23.05 24.48 -11.13
C SER A 158 -22.91 24.78 -12.62
N ALA A 159 -22.75 23.72 -13.41
CA ALA A 159 -22.74 23.80 -14.88
C ALA A 159 -24.16 23.81 -15.49
N LEU A 160 -25.21 23.73 -14.66
CA LEU A 160 -26.59 23.70 -15.13
C LEU A 160 -27.04 25.08 -15.62
N PRO A 161 -27.98 25.16 -16.58
CA PRO A 161 -28.65 26.42 -16.90
C PRO A 161 -29.29 27.02 -15.64
N GLY A 162 -28.97 28.28 -15.34
CA GLY A 162 -29.42 28.89 -14.08
C GLY A 162 -28.58 28.51 -12.85
N GLY A 163 -27.48 27.77 -13.03
CA GLY A 163 -26.55 27.38 -11.98
C GLY A 163 -25.66 28.53 -11.50
N GLY A 164 -25.65 28.76 -10.20
CA GLY A 164 -24.74 29.70 -9.54
C GLY A 164 -23.43 29.06 -9.08
N ARG A 165 -22.67 29.78 -8.26
CA ARG A 165 -21.48 29.28 -7.59
C ARG A 165 -21.38 29.75 -6.14
N SER A 166 -20.71 28.93 -5.32
CA SER A 166 -20.40 29.22 -3.92
C SER A 166 -18.89 29.12 -3.71
N VAL A 167 -18.32 30.13 -3.05
CA VAL A 167 -16.89 30.18 -2.71
C VAL A 167 -16.74 30.45 -1.23
N PHE A 168 -15.88 29.67 -0.58
CA PHE A 168 -15.37 29.91 0.76
C PHE A 168 -13.87 30.17 0.64
N ASP A 169 -13.39 31.30 1.11
CA ASP A 169 -11.97 31.68 1.10
C ASP A 169 -11.59 32.47 2.37
N SER A 170 -10.39 33.05 2.39
CA SER A 170 -9.90 33.85 3.52
C SER A 170 -10.71 35.11 3.81
N ASN A 171 -11.51 35.58 2.86
CA ASN A 171 -12.40 36.74 3.01
C ASN A 171 -13.80 36.32 3.50
N GLY A 172 -14.14 35.03 3.38
CA GLY A 172 -15.37 34.43 3.88
C GLY A 172 -16.12 33.67 2.80
N ILE A 173 -17.45 33.76 2.83
CA ILE A 173 -18.40 33.05 1.99
C ILE A 173 -19.02 34.02 1.00
N GLY A 174 -19.03 33.64 -0.28
CA GLY A 174 -19.78 34.33 -1.33
C GLY A 174 -20.62 33.35 -2.16
N VAL A 175 -21.88 33.69 -2.39
CA VAL A 175 -22.77 32.96 -3.32
C VAL A 175 -23.12 33.89 -4.46
N TYR A 176 -22.98 33.40 -5.68
CA TYR A 176 -23.17 34.14 -6.92
C TYR A 176 -24.24 33.45 -7.77
N ASP A 177 -25.02 34.27 -8.46
CA ASP A 177 -25.94 33.78 -9.48
C ASP A 177 -25.19 33.40 -10.78
N PRO A 178 -25.90 32.90 -11.81
CA PRO A 178 -25.29 32.48 -13.08
C PRO A 178 -24.61 33.60 -13.85
N ASN A 179 -25.00 34.85 -13.59
CA ASN A 179 -24.42 36.04 -14.22
C ASN A 179 -23.21 36.58 -13.44
N GLY A 180 -22.77 35.88 -12.39
CA GLY A 180 -21.66 36.29 -11.53
C GLY A 180 -22.02 37.40 -10.54
N VAL A 181 -23.31 37.72 -10.36
CA VAL A 181 -23.77 38.70 -9.38
C VAL A 181 -23.81 38.05 -8.00
N ARG A 182 -23.08 38.64 -7.04
CA ARG A 182 -23.07 38.16 -5.65
C ARG A 182 -24.43 38.38 -5.01
N ARG A 183 -25.11 37.29 -4.64
CA ARG A 183 -26.43 37.28 -4.00
C ARG A 183 -26.36 37.16 -2.48
N PHE A 184 -25.26 36.60 -1.98
CA PHE A 184 -25.00 36.49 -0.56
C PHE A 184 -23.50 36.65 -0.29
N ALA A 185 -23.18 37.30 0.83
CA ALA A 185 -21.83 37.35 1.37
C ALA A 185 -21.87 37.32 2.90
N ALA A 186 -20.98 36.54 3.50
CA ALA A 186 -20.77 36.51 4.95
C ALA A 186 -19.30 36.21 5.24
N GLY A 187 -18.65 36.92 6.15
CA GLY A 187 -17.21 36.83 6.29
C GLY A 187 -16.61 38.04 6.99
N TYR A 188 -15.30 38.20 6.91
CA TYR A 188 -14.57 39.24 7.64
C TYR A 188 -15.17 40.63 7.37
N LYS A 189 -15.66 41.24 8.44
CA LYS A 189 -15.92 42.67 8.53
C LYS A 189 -14.66 43.29 9.15
N PRO A 190 -14.02 44.27 8.50
CA PRO A 190 -12.85 44.95 9.07
C PRO A 190 -13.13 45.55 10.44
#